data_AF-A0A5K7ZL28-F1
#
_entry.id   AF-A0A5K7ZL28-F1
#
_cell.length_a   1.000
_cell.length_b   1.000
_cell.length_c   1.000
_cell.angle_alpha   90.00
_cell.angle_beta   90.00
_cell.angle_gamma   90.00
#
_symmetry.space_group_name_H-M   'P 1'
#
loop_
_entity.id
_entity.type
_entity.pdbx_description
1 polymer ?
#
loop_
_entity_poly.entity_id
_entity_poly.type
_entity_poly.pdbx_seq_one_letter_code
_entity_poly.pdbx_strand_id
1 'polypeptide(L)' 'MTIFKAIPILLASFLLGNWFLKEARKAKALGKPWYAPYLTIPGILIIIVFLIPVYLRFFH' A
#
# COMPACT_ATOMS: atom_id res chain seq x y z
N MET A 1 23.94 1.50 -3.16
CA MET A 1 22.85 0.53 -2.98
C MET A 1 23.18 -0.71 -3.78
N THR A 2 23.63 -1.80 -3.15
CA THR A 2 23.89 -3.06 -3.86
C THR A 2 22.55 -3.69 -4.26
N ILE A 3 22.45 -4.22 -5.49
CA ILE A 3 21.23 -4.82 -6.07
C ILE A 3 20.57 -5.83 -5.10
N PHE A 4 21.38 -6.58 -4.36
CA PHE A 4 20.90 -7.54 -3.37
C PHE A 4 20.04 -6.92 -2.24
N LYS A 5 20.27 -5.65 -1.86
CA LYS A 5 19.44 -4.95 -0.86
C LYS A 5 18.07 -4.54 -1.39
N ALA A 6 17.87 -4.52 -2.71
CA ALA A 6 16.58 -4.21 -3.31
C ALA A 6 15.62 -5.41 -3.31
N ILE A 7 16.14 -6.64 -3.27
CA ILE A 7 15.34 -7.87 -3.34
C ILE A 7 14.26 -7.92 -2.24
N PRO A 8 14.58 -7.69 -0.95
CA PRO A 8 13.56 -7.70 0.10
C PRO A 8 12.49 -6.62 -0.09
N ILE A 9 12.88 -5.44 -0.58
CA ILE A 9 11.98 -4.30 -0.80
C ILE A 9 10.99 -4.61 -1.93
N LEU A 10 11.48 -5.22 -3.02
CA LEU A 10 10.65 -5.63 -4.14
C LEU A 10 9.68 -6.73 -3.74
N LEU A 11 10.14 -7.73 -2.98
CA LEU A 11 9.28 -8.80 -2.46
C LEU A 11 8.18 -8.25 -1.55
N ALA A 12 8.55 -7.37 -0.59
CA ALA A 12 7.57 -6.75 0.30
C ALA A 12 6.54 -5.92 -0.47
N SER A 13 6.99 -5.13 -1.46
CA SER A 13 6.11 -4.32 -2.31
C SER A 13 5.17 -5.18 -3.15
N PHE A 14 5.67 -6.29 -3.70
CA PHE A 14 4.87 -7.23 -4.49
C PHE A 14 3.79 -7.91 -3.65
N LEU A 15 4.14 -8.38 -2.44
CA LEU A 15 3.20 -9.02 -1.52
C LEU A 15 2.09 -8.05 -1.09
N LEU A 16 2.46 -6.84 -0.67
CA LEU A 16 1.51 -5.82 -0.25
C LEU A 16 0.60 -5.37 -1.39
N GLY A 17 1.17 -5.13 -2.58
CA GLY A 17 0.43 -4.74 -3.77
C GLY A 17 -0.58 -5.80 -4.21
N ASN A 18 -0.20 -7.08 -4.21
CA ASN A 18 -1.12 -8.17 -4.57
C ASN A 18 -2.24 -8.33 -3.52
N TRP A 19 -1.95 -8.09 -2.25
CA TRP A 19 -2.97 -8.08 -1.19
C TRP A 19 -3.98 -6.95 -1.40
N PHE A 20 -3.52 -5.72 -1.63
CA PHE A 20 -4.39 -4.59 -1.95
C PHE A 20 -5.22 -4.84 -3.21
N LEU A 21 -4.61 -5.43 -4.25
CA LEU A 21 -5.31 -5.74 -5.50
C LEU A 21 -6.43 -6.77 -5.32
N LYS A 22 -6.27 -7.75 -4.43
CA LYS A 22 -7.36 -8.68 -4.08
C LYS A 22 -8.54 -7.94 -3.46
N GLU A 23 -8.27 -7.03 -2.53
CA GLU A 23 -9.32 -6.26 -1.86
C GLU A 23 -9.98 -5.23 -2.79
N ALA A 24 -9.21 -4.58 -3.67
CA ALA A 24 -9.72 -3.69 -4.69
C ALA A 24 -10.65 -4.42 -5.68
N ARG A 25 -10.26 -5.63 -6.12
CA ARG A 25 -11.11 -6.48 -6.96
C ARG A 25 -12.39 -6.90 -6.24
N LYS A 26 -12.29 -7.28 -4.96
CA LYS A 26 -13.44 -7.64 -4.12
C LYS A 26 -14.40 -6.45 -3.95
N ALA A 27 -13.88 -5.26 -3.67
CA ALA A 27 -14.67 -4.03 -3.55
C ALA A 27 -15.37 -3.69 -4.87
N LYS A 28 -14.66 -3.80 -6.00
CA LYS A 28 -15.24 -3.58 -7.34
C LYS A 28 -16.37 -4.59 -7.63
N ALA A 29 -16.16 -5.87 -7.32
CA ALA A 29 -17.18 -6.90 -7.53
C ALA A 29 -18.44 -6.67 -6.68
N LEU A 30 -18.27 -6.06 -5.50
CA LEU A 30 -19.36 -5.70 -4.59
C LEU A 30 -19.99 -4.32 -4.90
N GLY A 31 -19.58 -3.64 -5.96
CA GLY A 31 -20.08 -2.30 -6.31
C GLY A 31 -19.76 -1.22 -5.26
N LYS A 32 -18.74 -1.43 -4.43
CA LYS A 32 -18.34 -0.49 -3.37
C LYS A 32 -17.69 0.77 -3.97
N PRO A 33 -17.74 1.91 -3.26
CA PRO A 33 -17.11 3.13 -3.73
C PRO A 33 -15.58 2.97 -3.87
N TRP A 34 -14.99 3.78 -4.75
CA TRP A 34 -13.58 3.72 -5.12
C TRP A 34 -12.60 3.86 -3.94
N TYR A 35 -13.01 4.55 -2.87
CA TYR A 35 -12.19 4.74 -1.67
C TYR A 35 -12.28 3.56 -0.68
N ALA A 36 -13.23 2.62 -0.86
CA ALA A 36 -13.45 1.52 0.06
C ALA A 36 -12.22 0.59 0.26
N PRO A 37 -11.42 0.26 -0.78
CA PRO A 37 -10.21 -0.55 -0.60
C PRO A 37 -9.18 0.09 0.33
N TYR A 38 -9.15 1.42 0.42
CA TYR A 38 -8.23 2.16 1.28
C TYR A 38 -8.58 2.06 2.77
N LEU A 39 -9.82 1.68 3.10
CA LEU A 39 -10.28 1.45 4.48
C LEU A 39 -9.99 0.03 4.99
N THR A 40 -9.25 -0.77 4.21
CA THR A 40 -8.87 -2.13 4.59
C THR A 40 -7.45 -2.17 5.13
N ILE A 41 -7.08 -3.27 5.80
CA ILE A 41 -5.73 -3.45 6.36
C ILE A 41 -4.62 -3.11 5.33
N PRO A 42 -4.61 -3.70 4.11
CA PRO A 42 -3.57 -3.35 3.12
C PRO A 42 -3.67 -1.89 2.64
N GLY A 43 -4.88 -1.34 2.54
CA GLY A 43 -5.10 0.05 2.14
C GLY A 43 -4.54 1.06 3.15
N ILE A 44 -4.78 0.82 4.44
CA ILE A 44 -4.28 1.67 5.53
C ILE A 44 -2.74 1.64 5.57
N LEU A 45 -2.13 0.46 5.37
CA LEU A 45 -0.67 0.34 5.27
C LEU A 45 -0.10 1.22 4.15
N ILE A 46 -0.76 1.25 2.99
CA ILE A 46 -0.36 2.11 1.88
C ILE A 46 -0.50 3.59 2.28
N ILE A 47 -1.62 4.00 2.88
CA ILE A 47 -1.81 5.38 3.34
C ILE A 47 -0.69 5.81 4.31
N ILE A 48 -0.36 4.96 5.29
CA ILE A 48 0.69 5.23 6.26
C ILE A 48 2.03 5.45 5.55
N VAL A 49 2.39 4.60 4.59
CA VAL A 49 3.62 4.75 3.80
C VAL A 49 3.65 6.08 3.04
N PHE A 50 2.53 6.50 2.47
CA PHE A 50 2.41 7.82 1.81
C PHE A 50 2.47 9.00 2.78
N LEU A 51 2.07 8.81 4.05
CA LEU A 51 2.16 9.85 5.09
C LEU A 51 3.57 10.04 5.64
N ILE A 52 4.46 9.05 5.57
CA ILE A 52 5.85 9.15 6.04
C ILE A 52 6.59 10.37 5.46
N PRO A 53 6.67 10.59 4.13
CA PRO A 53 7.37 11.75 3.59
C PRO A 53 6.69 13.08 3.95
N VAL A 54 5.37 13.09 4.10
CA VAL A 54 4.63 14.28 4.54
C VAL A 54 5.03 14.62 5.98
N TYR A 55 4.99 13.62 6.87
CA TYR A 55 5.37 13.78 8.26
C TYR A 55 6.83 14.27 8.39
N LEU A 56 7.75 13.61 7.69
CA LEU A 56 9.17 13.96 7.72
C LEU A 56 9.46 15.37 7.17
N ARG A 57 8.61 15.92 6.29
CA ARG A 57 8.81 17.27 5.75
C ARG A 57 8.27 18.39 6.63
N PHE A 58 7.22 18.12 7.40
CA PHE A 58 6.55 19.15 8.22
C PHE A 58 6.94 19.10 9.70
N PHE A 59 7.38 17.96 10.22
CA PHE A 59 7.65 17.74 11.63
C PHE A 59 9.11 17.37 11.96
N HIS A 60 9.96 17.21 10.95
CA HIS A 60 11.40 17.00 11.08
C HIS A 60 12.16 17.98 10.18
#